data_AF-A0A0Q7TH74-F1
#
_entry.id   AF-A0A0Q7TH74-F1
#
_cell.length_a   1.000
_cell.length_b   1.000
_cell.length_c   1.000
_cell.angle_alpha   90.00
_cell.angle_beta   90.00
_cell.angle_gamma   90.00
#
_symmetry.space_group_name_H-M   'P 1'
#
loop_
_entity.id
_entity.type
_entity.pdbx_description
1 polymer ?
#
loop_
_entity_poly.entity_id
_entity_poly.type
_entity_poly.pdbx_seq_one_letter_code
_entity_poly.pdbx_strand_id
1 'polypeptide(L)'
;MKVLALSFAALLIATPALAGQAVSLRSDTTDADGRITLGELFDGAGAASDVVIANRMGPSAVLDAGAVQVAARRAGLDWANSNGLRRIIVRQGSDTTLASAQRGNVEVLAYARSLATGEIVQPEDLVWVKVAAGASDAPRDADDLIGMTAKRPLRQGAAASLRDVSTPQVIKAGDIVAVTYEDDGVALTLQGKAMAAAAIGENLMVQNTASKKIIETVVTGPGSTAVGPRAMRLKANRNNTLRYAAR
;
A
#
# COMPACT_ATOMS: atom_id res chain seq x y z
N MET A 1 67.76 49.90 -45.50
CA MET A 1 67.84 49.38 -44.13
C MET A 1 66.54 48.63 -43.83
N LYS A 2 66.65 47.35 -43.42
CA LYS A 2 65.55 46.40 -43.15
C LYS A 2 64.86 46.72 -41.82
N VAL A 3 63.52 46.74 -41.77
CA VAL A 3 62.70 46.34 -40.60
C VAL A 3 61.32 45.92 -41.16
N LEU A 4 61.04 44.64 -41.43
CA LEU A 4 60.51 43.59 -40.56
C LEU A 4 59.12 43.90 -39.93
N ALA A 5 58.17 43.05 -40.33
CA ALA A 5 56.79 42.87 -39.92
C ALA A 5 56.51 42.94 -38.41
N LEU A 6 55.25 43.20 -38.03
CA LEU A 6 54.52 42.27 -37.17
C LEU A 6 53.01 42.61 -37.14
N SER A 7 52.21 41.73 -37.74
CA SER A 7 50.76 41.71 -37.64
C SER A 7 50.36 41.20 -36.26
N PHE A 8 49.76 42.05 -35.42
CA PHE A 8 49.27 41.65 -34.10
C PHE A 8 47.86 41.06 -34.23
N ALA A 9 47.78 39.73 -34.36
CA ALA A 9 46.52 39.01 -34.30
C ALA A 9 46.02 39.00 -32.85
N ALA A 10 44.93 39.72 -32.58
CA ALA A 10 44.27 39.73 -31.28
C ALA A 10 43.62 38.36 -31.03
N LEU A 11 44.28 37.53 -30.22
CA LEU A 11 43.76 36.25 -29.76
C LEU A 11 42.66 36.52 -28.71
N LEU A 12 41.39 36.40 -29.10
CA LEU A 12 40.26 36.34 -28.17
C LEU A 12 40.37 35.06 -27.35
N ILE A 13 41.00 35.14 -26.18
CA ILE A 13 40.96 34.06 -25.19
C ILE A 13 39.56 34.08 -24.59
N ALA A 14 38.69 33.19 -25.09
CA ALA A 14 37.41 32.91 -24.46
C ALA A 14 37.70 32.28 -23.08
N THR A 15 37.60 33.09 -22.03
CA THR A 15 37.59 32.57 -20.65
C THR A 15 36.38 31.65 -20.51
N PRO A 16 36.54 30.39 -20.07
CA PRO A 16 35.39 29.54 -19.81
C PRO A 16 34.53 30.24 -18.76
N ALA A 17 33.28 30.54 -19.11
CA ALA A 17 32.31 31.01 -18.15
C ALA A 17 32.23 29.97 -17.04
N LEU A 18 32.52 30.38 -15.81
CA LEU A 18 32.41 29.55 -14.61
C LEU A 18 30.92 29.28 -14.35
N ALA A 19 30.31 28.43 -15.17
CA ALA A 19 28.97 27.93 -14.94
C ALA A 19 29.07 26.99 -13.75
N GLY A 20 28.36 27.32 -12.67
CA GLY A 20 28.26 26.44 -11.51
C GLY A 20 27.80 25.06 -11.95
N GLN A 21 28.38 24.01 -11.36
CA GLN A 21 28.05 22.64 -11.71
C GLN A 21 26.58 22.38 -11.38
N ALA A 22 25.78 22.06 -12.41
CA ALA A 22 24.37 21.81 -12.24
C ALA A 22 24.15 20.56 -11.37
N VAL A 23 23.39 20.70 -10.29
CA VAL A 23 23.12 19.60 -9.36
C VAL A 23 21.64 19.41 -9.11
N SER A 24 21.25 18.15 -8.87
CA SER A 24 19.89 17.75 -8.53
C SER A 24 19.81 17.27 -7.09
N LEU A 25 18.78 17.70 -6.37
CA LEU A 25 18.50 17.22 -5.02
C LEU A 25 18.07 15.76 -5.06
N ARG A 26 18.64 14.94 -4.18
CA ARG A 26 18.24 13.53 -4.02
C ARG A 26 16.79 13.41 -3.53
N SER A 27 16.11 12.34 -3.94
CA SER A 27 14.75 12.01 -3.44
C SER A 27 14.75 11.67 -1.96
N ASP A 28 15.82 11.04 -1.49
CA ASP A 28 16.02 10.62 -0.12
C ASP A 28 17.27 11.29 0.46
N THR A 29 17.06 12.42 1.13
CA THR A 29 18.14 13.14 1.80
C THR A 29 18.36 12.56 3.20
N THR A 30 19.43 11.80 3.36
CA THR A 30 19.82 11.18 4.63
C THR A 30 21.27 11.50 4.96
N ASP A 31 21.56 11.70 6.25
CA ASP A 31 22.91 11.99 6.76
C ASP A 31 23.41 10.86 7.67
N ALA A 32 24.67 10.45 7.51
CA ALA A 32 25.26 9.32 8.25
C ALA A 32 25.64 9.69 9.69
N ASP A 33 26.34 10.81 9.88
CA ASP A 33 27.09 11.11 11.11
C ASP A 33 26.53 12.31 11.89
N GLY A 34 25.36 12.84 11.51
CA GLY A 34 24.81 14.06 12.09
C GLY A 34 25.35 15.34 11.44
N ARG A 35 26.20 15.23 10.41
CA ARG A 35 26.85 16.33 9.67
C ARG A 35 26.31 16.35 8.24
N ILE A 36 25.30 17.17 8.01
CA ILE A 36 24.61 17.26 6.73
C ILE A 36 25.50 17.98 5.72
N THR A 37 25.96 17.23 4.72
CA THR A 37 26.86 17.73 3.66
C THR A 37 26.17 17.93 2.31
N LEU A 38 26.78 18.73 1.43
CA LEU A 38 26.29 18.88 0.05
C LEU A 38 26.31 17.55 -0.73
N GLY A 39 27.25 16.65 -0.45
CA GLY A 39 27.33 15.32 -1.08
C GLY A 39 26.21 14.36 -0.68
N GLU A 40 25.61 14.56 0.49
CA GLU A 40 24.44 13.79 0.93
C GLU A 40 23.13 14.33 0.37
N LEU A 41 23.06 15.65 0.13
CA LEU A 41 21.86 16.30 -0.39
C LEU A 41 21.75 16.23 -1.92
N PHE A 42 22.87 16.35 -2.63
CA PHE A 42 22.89 16.54 -4.08
C PHE A 42 23.62 15.41 -4.81
N ASP A 43 23.02 14.98 -5.92
CA ASP A 43 23.72 14.17 -6.91
C ASP A 43 24.65 15.03 -7.74
N GLY A 44 25.89 14.55 -7.91
CA GLY A 44 26.92 15.29 -8.64
C GLY A 44 27.53 16.46 -7.86
N ALA A 45 27.62 16.39 -6.52
CA ALA A 45 28.29 17.43 -5.71
C ALA A 45 29.81 17.54 -5.98
N GLY A 46 30.45 16.52 -6.56
CA GLY A 46 31.86 16.57 -6.98
C GLY A 46 32.80 17.00 -5.86
N ALA A 47 33.67 17.97 -6.14
CA ALA A 47 34.64 18.51 -5.18
C ALA A 47 34.00 19.24 -3.97
N ALA A 48 32.70 19.57 -4.05
CA ALA A 48 31.94 20.19 -2.97
C ALA A 48 31.25 19.17 -2.05
N SER A 49 31.49 17.86 -2.22
CA SER A 49 30.84 16.80 -1.44
C SER A 49 30.97 16.98 0.07
N ASP A 50 32.13 17.42 0.54
CA ASP A 50 32.49 17.42 1.97
C ASP A 50 32.08 18.72 2.70
N VAL A 51 31.43 19.64 1.98
CA VAL A 51 30.99 20.92 2.55
C VAL A 51 29.78 20.69 3.44
N VAL A 52 29.96 20.89 4.74
CA VAL A 52 28.90 20.79 5.75
C VAL A 52 28.04 22.05 5.74
N ILE A 53 26.73 21.87 5.66
CA ILE A 53 25.74 22.95 5.63
C ILE A 53 25.03 23.09 6.97
N ALA A 54 24.80 21.96 7.66
CA ALA A 54 24.11 21.95 8.94
C ALA A 54 24.49 20.71 9.76
N ASN A 55 24.19 20.76 11.05
CA ASN A 55 24.24 19.62 11.94
C ASN A 55 22.83 19.23 12.39
N ARG A 56 22.59 17.93 12.47
CA ARG A 56 21.32 17.38 12.93
C ARG A 56 21.37 17.16 14.45
N MET A 57 20.41 17.73 15.19
CA MET A 57 20.33 17.63 16.66
C MET A 57 19.24 16.64 17.17
N GLY A 58 18.63 15.86 16.27
CA GLY A 58 17.54 14.93 16.57
C GLY A 58 17.30 13.91 15.45
N PRO A 59 16.20 13.13 15.43
CA PRO A 59 15.99 12.08 14.42
C PRO A 59 15.83 12.62 12.98
N SER A 60 15.53 13.91 12.84
CA SER A 60 15.50 14.61 11.56
C SER A 60 15.93 16.07 11.74
N ALA A 61 16.49 16.64 10.69
CA ALA A 61 16.78 18.06 10.58
C ALA A 61 15.98 18.68 9.45
N VAL A 62 15.57 19.93 9.65
CA VAL A 62 14.83 20.70 8.67
C VAL A 62 15.72 21.82 8.17
N LEU A 63 16.08 21.79 6.90
CA LEU A 63 16.85 22.85 6.25
C LEU A 63 15.94 23.73 5.40
N ASP A 64 16.22 25.03 5.42
CA ASP A 64 15.61 25.97 4.49
C ASP A 64 16.24 25.79 3.11
N ALA A 65 15.41 25.59 2.09
CA ALA A 65 15.89 25.34 0.73
C ALA A 65 16.63 26.56 0.14
N GLY A 66 16.22 27.78 0.48
CA GLY A 66 16.93 28.98 0.05
C GLY A 66 18.33 29.06 0.64
N ALA A 67 18.47 28.75 1.93
CA ALA A 67 19.78 28.68 2.59
C ALA A 67 20.69 27.60 1.96
N VAL A 68 20.15 26.42 1.66
CA VAL A 68 20.88 25.34 0.98
C VAL A 68 21.29 25.75 -0.44
N GLN A 69 20.42 26.44 -1.19
CA GLN A 69 20.75 26.93 -2.53
C GLN A 69 21.86 27.98 -2.52
N VAL A 70 21.86 28.87 -1.52
CA VAL A 70 22.95 29.84 -1.33
C VAL A 70 24.26 29.14 -0.96
N ALA A 71 24.21 28.14 -0.07
CA ALA A 71 25.39 27.34 0.30
C ALA A 71 25.96 26.56 -0.90
N ALA A 72 25.09 25.95 -1.70
CA ALA A 72 25.47 25.25 -2.93
C ALA A 72 26.16 26.20 -3.93
N ARG A 73 25.58 27.38 -4.19
CA ARG A 73 26.17 28.39 -5.08
C ARG A 73 27.54 28.86 -4.62
N ARG A 74 27.73 29.05 -3.31
CA ARG A 74 29.04 29.39 -2.73
C ARG A 74 30.07 28.28 -2.92
N ALA A 75 29.63 27.04 -2.95
CA ALA A 75 30.47 25.87 -3.24
C ALA A 75 30.63 25.60 -4.76
N GLY A 76 30.15 26.50 -5.63
CA GLY A 76 30.25 26.36 -7.08
C GLY A 76 29.22 25.41 -7.70
N LEU A 77 28.19 25.01 -6.95
CA LEU A 77 27.08 24.19 -7.42
C LEU A 77 25.88 25.07 -7.77
N ASP A 78 25.26 24.85 -8.93
CA ASP A 78 24.01 25.51 -9.29
C ASP A 78 22.83 24.54 -9.14
N TRP A 79 22.06 24.74 -8.08
CA TRP A 79 20.79 24.04 -7.88
C TRP A 79 19.65 24.94 -8.33
N ALA A 80 18.98 24.56 -9.42
CA ALA A 80 17.88 25.33 -10.00
C ALA A 80 16.61 25.36 -9.12
N ASN A 81 16.47 24.44 -8.15
CA ASN A 81 15.26 24.24 -7.33
C ASN A 81 13.96 24.31 -8.17
N SER A 82 13.91 23.54 -9.25
CA SER A 82 12.79 23.52 -10.21
C SER A 82 11.44 23.16 -9.55
N ASN A 83 11.47 22.41 -8.46
CA ASN A 83 10.29 22.03 -7.69
C ASN A 83 9.82 23.09 -6.68
N GLY A 84 10.49 24.24 -6.59
CA GLY A 84 10.11 25.33 -5.68
C GLY A 84 10.09 24.93 -4.21
N LEU A 85 10.96 23.99 -3.82
CA LEU A 85 11.04 23.49 -2.45
C LEU A 85 11.39 24.65 -1.53
N ARG A 86 10.67 24.78 -0.42
CA ARG A 86 11.00 25.73 0.66
C ARG A 86 11.78 25.06 1.78
N ARG A 87 11.64 23.74 1.90
CA ARG A 87 12.12 22.97 3.04
C ARG A 87 12.63 21.62 2.58
N ILE A 88 13.77 21.22 3.12
CA ILE A 88 14.40 19.92 2.90
C ILE A 88 14.47 19.22 4.25
N ILE A 89 13.93 18.00 4.33
CA ILE A 89 13.91 17.22 5.56
C ILE A 89 14.98 16.14 5.44
N VAL A 90 16.03 16.27 6.22
CA VAL A 90 17.12 15.29 6.26
C VAL A 90 16.88 14.36 7.43
N ARG A 91 16.76 13.08 7.16
CA ARG A 91 16.59 12.06 8.18
C ARG A 91 17.95 11.43 8.50
N GLN A 92 18.04 10.79 9.66
CA GLN A 92 19.18 9.92 9.92
C GLN A 92 19.28 8.85 8.82
N GLY A 93 20.41 8.80 8.14
CA GLY A 93 20.81 7.64 7.38
C GLY A 93 21.05 6.50 8.36
N SER A 94 20.26 5.45 8.27
CA SER A 94 20.70 4.16 8.75
C SER A 94 21.80 3.71 7.80
N ASP A 95 23.06 3.61 8.22
CA ASP A 95 24.20 3.18 7.40
C ASP A 95 23.83 2.09 6.38
N THR A 96 23.56 2.50 5.14
CA THR A 96 23.11 1.60 4.07
C THR A 96 24.28 0.93 3.35
N THR A 97 25.51 0.99 3.90
CA THR A 97 26.62 0.16 3.45
C THR A 97 26.55 -1.27 4.01
N LEU A 98 25.62 -1.51 4.94
CA LEU A 98 25.09 -2.83 5.26
C LEU A 98 23.63 -2.88 4.82
N ALA A 99 23.40 -2.86 3.51
CA ALA A 99 22.13 -3.24 2.89
C ALA A 99 21.86 -4.74 3.07
N SER A 100 21.75 -5.19 4.32
CA SER A 100 21.04 -6.39 4.75
C SER A 100 20.84 -6.30 6.26
N ALA A 101 19.57 -6.35 6.67
CA ALA A 101 19.13 -6.51 8.06
C ALA A 101 19.07 -5.28 8.98
N GLN A 102 18.33 -4.24 8.58
CA GLN A 102 17.40 -3.63 9.55
C GLN A 102 16.00 -4.20 9.29
N ARG A 103 15.89 -5.49 9.62
CA ARG A 103 14.60 -6.15 9.80
C ARG A 103 14.01 -5.59 11.09
N GLY A 104 13.27 -4.48 10.97
CA GLY A 104 12.37 -4.07 12.05
C GLY A 104 11.43 -5.24 12.27
N ASN A 105 11.51 -5.91 13.42
CA ASN A 105 10.59 -6.97 13.74
C ASN A 105 9.19 -6.35 13.81
N VAL A 106 8.38 -6.62 12.80
CA VAL A 106 6.97 -6.23 12.76
C VAL A 106 6.17 -7.39 13.32
N GLU A 107 5.24 -7.08 14.21
CA GLU A 107 4.26 -8.06 14.67
C GLU A 107 3.29 -8.32 13.52
N VAL A 108 3.25 -9.56 13.07
CA VAL A 108 2.40 -10.00 11.98
C VAL A 108 1.57 -11.16 12.48
N LEU A 109 0.30 -11.15 12.08
CA LEU A 109 -0.59 -12.26 12.36
C LEU A 109 -0.14 -13.48 11.55
N ALA A 110 0.00 -14.62 12.20
CA ALA A 110 0.34 -15.89 11.59
C ALA A 110 -0.67 -16.96 11.98
N TYR A 111 -0.78 -18.02 11.17
CA TYR A 111 -1.69 -19.11 11.46
C TYR A 111 -1.11 -20.04 12.54
N ALA A 112 -1.82 -20.21 13.65
CA ALA A 112 -1.42 -21.06 14.77
C ALA A 112 -1.47 -22.55 14.43
N ARG A 113 -2.30 -22.95 13.45
CA ARG A 113 -2.39 -24.31 12.89
C ARG A 113 -2.57 -24.27 11.38
N SER A 114 -2.44 -25.43 10.74
CA SER A 114 -2.74 -25.55 9.31
C SER A 114 -4.26 -25.59 9.09
N LEU A 115 -4.76 -24.82 8.12
CA LEU A 115 -6.17 -24.75 7.74
C LEU A 115 -6.36 -25.30 6.33
N ALA A 116 -7.41 -26.09 6.13
CA ALA A 116 -7.77 -26.60 4.82
C ALA A 116 -8.54 -25.55 4.00
N THR A 117 -8.54 -25.68 2.68
CA THR A 117 -9.42 -24.88 1.81
C THR A 117 -10.88 -25.06 2.23
N GLY A 118 -11.61 -23.97 2.38
CA GLY A 118 -13.02 -23.97 2.81
C GLY A 118 -13.22 -23.94 4.32
N GLU A 119 -12.15 -24.03 5.12
CA GLU A 119 -12.24 -23.94 6.57
C GLU A 119 -12.42 -22.49 7.03
N ILE A 120 -13.17 -22.28 8.11
CA ILE A 120 -13.41 -20.96 8.70
C ILE A 120 -12.29 -20.65 9.68
N VAL A 121 -11.68 -19.47 9.56
CA VAL A 121 -10.66 -18.97 10.47
C VAL A 121 -11.30 -18.61 11.81
N GLN A 122 -10.83 -19.24 12.87
CA GLN A 122 -11.28 -18.96 14.24
C GLN A 122 -10.28 -18.04 14.97
N PRO A 123 -10.69 -17.36 16.05
CA PRO A 123 -9.78 -16.52 16.85
C PRO A 123 -8.53 -17.27 17.33
N GLU A 124 -8.66 -18.54 17.71
CA GLU A 124 -7.57 -19.42 18.14
C GLU A 124 -6.59 -19.80 17.03
N ASP A 125 -6.98 -19.63 15.77
CA ASP A 125 -6.15 -19.95 14.60
C ASP A 125 -5.15 -18.83 14.29
N LEU A 126 -5.22 -17.70 14.99
CA LEU A 126 -4.43 -16.51 14.72
C LEU A 126 -3.52 -16.20 15.91
N VAL A 127 -2.22 -16.03 15.64
CA VAL A 127 -1.22 -15.69 16.64
C VAL A 127 -0.31 -14.57 16.15
N TRP A 128 -0.02 -13.62 17.03
CA TRP A 128 0.95 -12.56 16.74
C TRP A 128 2.37 -13.08 16.82
N VAL A 129 3.11 -12.98 15.72
CA VAL A 129 4.50 -13.42 15.64
C VAL A 129 5.37 -12.26 15.18
N LYS A 130 6.52 -12.08 15.85
CA LYS A 130 7.54 -11.10 15.44
C LYS A 130 8.30 -11.65 14.24
N VAL A 131 8.01 -11.10 13.07
CA VAL A 131 8.71 -11.44 11.84
C VAL A 131 9.52 -10.25 11.36
N ALA A 132 10.63 -10.60 10.75
CA ALA A 132 11.69 -9.68 10.40
C ALA A 132 11.32 -8.80 9.17
N ALA A 133 10.27 -9.18 8.43
CA ALA A 133 9.55 -8.32 7.50
C ALA A 133 8.13 -8.89 7.33
N GLY A 134 7.11 -8.05 7.52
CA GLY A 134 5.72 -8.46 7.26
C GLY A 134 5.39 -8.46 5.77
N ALA A 135 4.50 -9.34 5.35
CA ALA A 135 3.92 -9.26 4.02
C ALA A 135 3.20 -7.91 3.87
N SER A 136 3.30 -7.28 2.70
CA SER A 136 2.64 -5.99 2.43
C SER A 136 1.11 -6.05 2.53
N ASP A 137 0.54 -7.26 2.49
CA ASP A 137 -0.89 -7.56 2.57
C ASP A 137 -1.30 -8.16 3.93
N ALA A 138 -0.43 -8.05 4.95
CA ALA A 138 -0.73 -8.51 6.29
C ALA A 138 -1.88 -7.67 6.89
N PRO A 139 -2.94 -8.31 7.41
CA PRO A 139 -4.00 -7.61 8.11
C PRO A 139 -3.46 -6.92 9.36
N ARG A 140 -4.04 -5.76 9.68
CA ARG A 140 -3.66 -4.97 10.85
C ARG A 140 -4.34 -5.46 12.12
N ASP A 141 -5.51 -6.08 11.96
CA ASP A 141 -6.33 -6.58 13.05
C ASP A 141 -6.73 -8.05 12.79
N ALA A 142 -6.86 -8.84 13.86
CA ALA A 142 -7.29 -10.24 13.77
C ALA A 142 -8.76 -10.36 13.32
N ASP A 143 -9.59 -9.39 13.69
CA ASP A 143 -11.02 -9.34 13.37
C ASP A 143 -11.29 -9.30 11.86
N ASP A 144 -10.33 -8.84 11.04
CA ASP A 144 -10.45 -8.83 9.58
C ASP A 144 -10.41 -10.24 8.97
N LEU A 145 -9.82 -11.21 9.68
CA LEU A 145 -9.68 -12.59 9.24
C LEU A 145 -10.64 -13.54 9.94
N ILE A 146 -11.01 -13.24 11.19
CA ILE A 146 -11.91 -14.09 11.98
C ILE A 146 -13.26 -14.21 11.26
N GLY A 147 -13.75 -15.45 11.16
CA GLY A 147 -15.01 -15.74 10.48
C GLY A 147 -14.91 -15.73 8.96
N MET A 148 -13.73 -15.49 8.37
CA MET A 148 -13.50 -15.68 6.94
C MET A 148 -13.17 -17.15 6.62
N THR A 149 -13.34 -17.54 5.37
CA THR A 149 -13.04 -18.88 4.86
C THR A 149 -11.75 -18.89 4.05
N ALA A 150 -10.88 -19.87 4.33
CA ALA A 150 -9.61 -20.07 3.62
C ALA A 150 -9.86 -20.44 2.14
N LYS A 151 -9.28 -19.66 1.21
CA LYS A 151 -9.38 -19.90 -0.24
C LYS A 151 -8.41 -20.97 -0.73
N ARG A 152 -7.38 -21.26 0.05
CA ARG A 152 -6.32 -22.23 -0.23
C ARG A 152 -5.86 -22.88 1.07
N PRO A 153 -5.08 -23.97 1.01
CA PRO A 153 -4.49 -24.56 2.21
C PRO A 153 -3.50 -23.58 2.84
N LEU A 154 -3.69 -23.29 4.12
CA LEU A 154 -2.84 -22.40 4.91
C LEU A 154 -2.00 -23.25 5.86
N ARG A 155 -0.71 -22.92 5.97
CA ARG A 155 0.21 -23.68 6.81
C ARG A 155 0.38 -22.99 8.16
N GLN A 156 0.55 -23.79 9.20
CA GLN A 156 1.00 -23.32 10.49
C GLN A 156 2.29 -22.47 10.35
N GLY A 157 2.33 -21.34 11.06
CA GLY A 157 3.43 -20.38 11.06
C GLY A 157 3.52 -19.50 9.81
N ALA A 158 2.69 -19.73 8.79
CA ALA A 158 2.61 -18.82 7.65
C ALA A 158 1.98 -17.49 8.07
N ALA A 159 2.49 -16.39 7.53
CA ALA A 159 1.90 -15.08 7.72
C ALA A 159 0.49 -15.05 7.12
N ALA A 160 -0.46 -14.53 7.90
CA ALA A 160 -1.84 -14.37 7.48
C ALA A 160 -1.96 -13.17 6.52
N SER A 161 -2.86 -13.29 5.55
CA SER A 161 -3.03 -12.33 4.45
C SER A 161 -4.50 -12.29 4.05
N LEU A 162 -5.00 -11.09 3.74
CA LEU A 162 -6.39 -10.89 3.31
C LEU A 162 -6.69 -11.58 1.98
N ARG A 163 -5.70 -11.75 1.10
CA ARG A 163 -5.84 -12.46 -0.18
C ARG A 163 -6.15 -13.95 -0.02
N ASP A 164 -5.78 -14.52 1.13
CA ASP A 164 -5.86 -15.94 1.40
C ASP A 164 -7.23 -16.36 1.93
N VAL A 165 -8.07 -15.40 2.31
CA VAL A 165 -9.40 -15.63 2.85
C VAL A 165 -10.49 -14.94 2.04
N SER A 166 -11.71 -15.43 2.16
CA SER A 166 -12.91 -14.83 1.57
C SER A 166 -14.11 -15.02 2.47
N THR A 167 -15.19 -14.27 2.25
CA THR A 167 -16.44 -14.48 2.98
C THR A 167 -16.91 -15.93 2.90
N PRO A 168 -17.38 -16.53 4.01
CA PRO A 168 -17.84 -17.92 4.00
C PRO A 168 -19.02 -18.11 3.06
N GLN A 169 -18.86 -19.07 2.15
CA GLN A 169 -19.96 -19.53 1.33
C GLN A 169 -20.83 -20.45 2.19
N VAL A 170 -22.04 -19.99 2.48
CA VAL A 170 -23.00 -20.75 3.31
C VAL A 170 -23.89 -21.66 2.47
N ILE A 171 -23.94 -21.44 1.15
CA ILE A 171 -24.69 -22.24 0.18
C ILE A 171 -23.73 -22.61 -0.96
N LYS A 172 -23.73 -23.89 -1.34
CA LYS A 172 -22.97 -24.41 -2.49
C LYS A 172 -23.87 -24.54 -3.72
N ALA A 173 -23.23 -24.57 -4.89
CA ALA A 173 -23.94 -24.85 -6.14
C ALA A 173 -24.57 -26.25 -6.07
N GLY A 174 -25.87 -26.32 -6.33
CA GLY A 174 -26.66 -27.54 -6.32
C GLY A 174 -27.40 -27.84 -5.02
N ASP A 175 -27.16 -27.08 -3.94
CA ASP A 175 -27.86 -27.25 -2.67
C ASP A 175 -29.37 -26.94 -2.81
N ILE A 176 -30.20 -27.66 -2.05
CA ILE A 176 -31.63 -27.35 -1.94
C ILE A 176 -31.80 -26.29 -0.85
N VAL A 177 -32.34 -25.14 -1.24
CA VAL A 177 -32.52 -23.97 -0.38
C VAL A 177 -33.99 -23.57 -0.30
N ALA A 178 -34.40 -23.05 0.85
CA ALA A 178 -35.72 -22.46 1.05
C ALA A 178 -35.70 -20.99 0.62
N VAL A 179 -36.53 -20.65 -0.36
CA VAL A 179 -36.73 -19.29 -0.85
C VAL A 179 -37.97 -18.72 -0.19
N THR A 180 -37.79 -17.65 0.59
CA THR A 180 -38.87 -16.98 1.31
C THR A 180 -39.18 -15.63 0.65
N TYR A 181 -40.40 -15.45 0.17
CA TYR A 181 -40.92 -14.14 -0.22
C TYR A 181 -41.77 -13.60 0.92
N GLU A 182 -41.50 -12.38 1.37
CA GLU A 182 -42.25 -11.73 2.43
C GLU A 182 -42.65 -10.32 1.99
N ASP A 183 -43.95 -10.05 2.05
CA ASP A 183 -44.53 -8.74 1.72
C ASP A 183 -45.81 -8.54 2.54
N ASP A 184 -45.95 -7.36 3.14
CA ASP A 184 -47.11 -6.93 3.94
C ASP A 184 -47.70 -7.98 4.92
N GLY A 185 -46.83 -8.72 5.62
CA GLY A 185 -47.24 -9.74 6.60
C GLY A 185 -47.57 -11.12 6.03
N VAL A 186 -47.45 -11.32 4.72
CA VAL A 186 -47.60 -12.62 4.05
C VAL A 186 -46.24 -13.19 3.71
N ALA A 187 -45.96 -14.42 4.16
CA ALA A 187 -44.74 -15.14 3.84
C ALA A 187 -45.04 -16.38 2.99
N LEU A 188 -44.42 -16.47 1.81
CA LEU A 188 -44.45 -17.63 0.93
C LEU A 188 -43.08 -18.30 0.95
N THR A 189 -43.04 -19.60 1.26
CA THR A 189 -41.81 -20.39 1.24
C THR A 189 -41.89 -21.44 0.14
N LEU A 190 -40.85 -21.52 -0.70
CA LEU A 190 -40.71 -22.56 -1.71
C LEU A 190 -39.31 -23.18 -1.64
N GLN A 191 -39.16 -24.40 -2.12
CA GLN A 191 -37.86 -25.04 -2.27
C GLN A 191 -37.30 -24.81 -3.68
N GLY A 192 -36.00 -24.56 -3.75
CA GLY A 192 -35.30 -24.44 -5.02
C GLY A 192 -33.86 -24.92 -4.94
N LYS A 193 -33.28 -25.24 -6.09
CA LYS A 193 -31.90 -25.67 -6.23
C LYS A 193 -31.02 -24.45 -6.50
N ALA A 194 -30.01 -24.23 -5.67
CA ALA A 194 -29.01 -23.19 -5.86
C ALA A 194 -28.22 -23.45 -7.15
N MET A 195 -28.07 -22.45 -8.01
CA MET A 195 -27.31 -22.57 -9.26
C MET A 195 -25.83 -22.24 -9.10
N ALA A 196 -25.47 -21.51 -8.05
CA ALA A 196 -24.11 -21.09 -7.73
C ALA A 196 -23.86 -21.20 -6.22
N ALA A 197 -22.59 -21.06 -5.82
CA ALA A 197 -22.26 -20.89 -4.41
C ALA A 197 -22.35 -19.41 -4.04
N ALA A 198 -22.81 -19.11 -2.82
CA ALA A 198 -23.01 -17.73 -2.37
C ALA A 198 -22.84 -17.60 -0.84
N ALA A 199 -22.35 -16.43 -0.43
CA ALA A 199 -22.24 -16.03 0.97
C ALA A 199 -23.49 -15.26 1.45
N ILE A 200 -23.61 -15.09 2.77
CA ILE A 200 -24.73 -14.33 3.36
C ILE A 200 -24.78 -12.91 2.78
N GLY A 201 -25.97 -12.50 2.35
CA GLY A 201 -26.27 -11.21 1.72
C GLY A 201 -25.92 -11.11 0.24
N GLU A 202 -25.29 -12.13 -0.36
CA GLU A 202 -25.03 -12.15 -1.80
C GLU A 202 -26.27 -12.56 -2.60
N ASN A 203 -26.29 -12.15 -3.87
CA ASN A 203 -27.29 -12.58 -4.82
C ASN A 203 -27.05 -14.03 -5.23
N LEU A 204 -28.10 -14.85 -5.21
CA LEU A 204 -28.08 -16.24 -5.62
C LEU A 204 -29.24 -16.55 -6.56
N MET A 205 -28.91 -17.12 -7.72
CA MET A 205 -29.89 -17.67 -8.66
C MET A 205 -30.34 -19.05 -8.16
N VAL A 206 -31.64 -19.20 -7.96
CA VAL A 206 -32.24 -20.44 -7.45
C VAL A 206 -33.29 -20.94 -8.44
N GLN A 207 -33.19 -22.20 -8.86
CA GLN A 207 -34.19 -22.85 -9.70
C GLN A 207 -35.26 -23.51 -8.83
N ASN A 208 -36.52 -23.10 -8.97
CA ASN A 208 -37.64 -23.77 -8.32
C ASN A 208 -37.71 -25.23 -8.80
N THR A 209 -37.73 -26.18 -7.87
CA THR A 209 -37.70 -27.62 -8.20
C THR A 209 -38.97 -28.10 -8.90
N ALA A 210 -40.12 -27.50 -8.58
CA ALA A 210 -41.44 -27.82 -9.12
C ALA A 210 -41.71 -27.15 -10.46
N SER A 211 -41.49 -25.83 -10.57
CA SER A 211 -41.84 -25.06 -11.78
C SER A 211 -40.69 -24.88 -12.77
N LYS A 212 -39.46 -25.25 -12.39
CA LYS A 212 -38.20 -25.03 -13.14
C LYS A 212 -37.85 -23.57 -13.43
N LYS A 213 -38.64 -22.60 -12.96
CA LYS A 213 -38.33 -21.17 -13.08
C LYS A 213 -37.10 -20.80 -12.25
N ILE A 214 -36.28 -19.91 -12.78
CA ILE A 214 -35.10 -19.36 -12.10
C ILE A 214 -35.53 -18.06 -11.40
N ILE A 215 -35.17 -17.92 -10.14
CA ILE A 215 -35.53 -16.80 -9.28
C ILE A 215 -34.24 -16.19 -8.73
N GLU A 216 -34.10 -14.87 -8.85
CA GLU A 216 -33.03 -14.13 -8.19
C GLU A 216 -33.40 -13.92 -6.72
N THR A 217 -32.52 -14.35 -5.82
CA THR A 217 -32.72 -14.31 -4.37
C THR A 217 -31.51 -13.69 -3.69
N VAL A 218 -31.64 -13.28 -2.43
CA VAL A 218 -30.52 -12.88 -1.57
C VAL A 218 -30.36 -13.90 -0.45
N VAL A 219 -29.13 -14.37 -0.23
CA VAL A 219 -28.85 -15.34 0.83
C VAL A 219 -29.04 -14.69 2.19
N THR A 220 -29.81 -15.32 3.08
CA THR A 220 -30.04 -14.81 4.43
C THR A 220 -29.38 -15.66 5.51
N GLY A 221 -29.08 -16.92 5.20
CA GLY A 221 -28.38 -17.84 6.09
C GLY A 221 -28.16 -19.20 5.42
N PRO A 222 -27.65 -20.19 6.17
CA PRO A 222 -27.46 -21.55 5.68
C PRO A 222 -28.78 -22.12 5.16
N GLY A 223 -28.81 -22.53 3.89
CA GLY A 223 -30.00 -23.13 3.26
C GLY A 223 -31.21 -22.20 3.11
N SER A 224 -31.08 -20.89 3.37
CA SER A 224 -32.20 -19.94 3.35
C SER A 224 -31.90 -18.69 2.54
N THR A 225 -32.82 -18.35 1.63
CA THR A 225 -32.75 -17.16 0.80
C THR A 225 -34.08 -16.38 0.83
N ALA A 226 -34.00 -15.09 0.55
CA ALA A 226 -35.15 -14.20 0.52
C ALA A 226 -35.33 -13.51 -0.84
N VAL A 227 -36.57 -13.17 -1.18
CA VAL A 227 -36.97 -12.43 -2.40
C VAL A 227 -37.87 -11.26 -2.01
N GLY A 228 -37.93 -10.23 -2.85
CA GLY A 228 -38.85 -9.11 -2.67
C GLY A 228 -38.31 -7.97 -1.78
N PRO A 229 -39.18 -7.18 -1.12
CA PRO A 229 -38.78 -5.98 -0.38
C PRO A 229 -37.73 -6.24 0.71
N ARG A 230 -37.81 -7.40 1.38
CA ARG A 230 -36.85 -7.81 2.41
C ARG A 230 -35.43 -8.02 1.82
N ALA A 231 -35.34 -8.65 0.65
CA ALA A 231 -34.07 -8.80 -0.08
C ALA A 231 -33.51 -7.44 -0.53
N MET A 232 -34.37 -6.51 -0.97
CA MET A 232 -33.98 -5.15 -1.35
C MET A 232 -33.40 -4.35 -0.17
N ARG A 233 -33.98 -4.48 1.03
CA ARG A 233 -33.44 -3.85 2.27
C ARG A 233 -32.08 -4.40 2.65
N LEU A 234 -31.89 -5.72 2.57
CA LEU A 234 -30.59 -6.36 2.84
C LEU A 234 -29.52 -5.87 1.87
N LYS A 235 -29.87 -5.68 0.59
CA LYS A 235 -28.98 -5.10 -0.43
C LYS A 235 -28.65 -3.63 -0.14
N ALA A 236 -29.63 -2.83 0.28
CA ALA A 236 -29.44 -1.41 0.59
C ALA A 236 -28.47 -1.20 1.77
N ASN A 237 -28.56 -2.02 2.82
CA ASN A 237 -27.68 -1.92 3.99
C ASN A 237 -26.21 -2.19 3.63
N ARG A 238 -25.93 -3.18 2.78
CA ARG A 238 -24.56 -3.49 2.34
C ARG A 238 -23.93 -2.34 1.53
N ASN A 239 -24.71 -1.68 0.69
CA ASN A 239 -24.19 -0.56 -0.10
C ASN A 239 -23.89 0.67 0.76
N ASN A 240 -24.58 0.83 1.89
CA ASN A 240 -24.37 1.97 2.78
C ASN A 240 -23.10 1.80 3.65
N THR A 241 -22.80 0.57 4.10
CA THR A 241 -21.57 0.28 4.86
C THR A 241 -20.30 0.46 4.02
N LEU A 242 -20.33 0.09 2.74
CA LEU A 242 -19.18 0.29 1.82
C LEU A 242 -18.90 1.76 1.51
N ARG A 243 -19.90 2.64 1.59
CA ARG A 243 -19.70 4.09 1.37
C ARG A 243 -19.16 4.81 2.61
N TYR A 244 -19.42 4.30 3.81
CA TYR A 244 -18.91 4.89 5.04
C TYR A 244 -17.45 4.51 5.33
N ALA A 245 -16.98 3.35 4.85
CA ALA A 245 -15.59 2.92 4.99
C ALA A 245 -14.61 3.63 4.01
N ALA A 246 -15.11 4.45 3.09
CA ALA A 246 -14.33 5.11 2.05
C ALA A 246 -14.09 6.61 2.32
N ARG A 247 -14.20 7.07 3.57
CA ARG A 247 -14.00 8.48 3.95
C ARG A 247 -13.00 8.65 5.07
#